data_AF-A0A5B0W3F8-F1
#
_entry.id   AF-A0A5B0W3F8-F1
#
_cell.length_a   1.000
_cell.length_b   1.000
_cell.length_c   1.000
_cell.angle_alpha   90.00
_cell.angle_beta   90.00
_cell.angle_gamma   90.00
#
_symmetry.space_group_name_H-M   'P 1'
#
loop_
_entity.id
_entity.type
_entity.pdbx_description
1 polymer ?
#
loop_
_entity_poly.entity_id
_entity_poly.type
_entity_poly.pdbx_seq_one_letter_code
_entity_poly.pdbx_strand_id
1 'polypeptide(L)'
;MQDFAMSMLWLWICYFIVTIIGVLHTVFNIYVLKMSPMDEKGMGEGYEKTKPWHPLYNVILFSIFGWLYMRGLSVPNLEEALITGAIWAGVCIIIDVLGWVIIKHPWSLSFKEFYIHYQPWITLIYLVIFMGPVIGYLFV
;
A
#
# COMPACT_ATOMS: atom_id res chain seq x y z
N MET A 1 -14.89 -15.16 5.90
CA MET A 1 -14.41 -13.89 6.44
C MET A 1 -15.28 -13.43 7.59
N GLN A 2 -14.77 -13.56 8.81
CA GLN A 2 -15.36 -13.03 10.04
C GLN A 2 -15.25 -11.50 10.08
N ASP A 3 -16.26 -10.81 10.62
CA ASP A 3 -16.24 -9.36 10.85
C ASP A 3 -15.74 -8.50 9.68
N PHE A 4 -16.36 -8.67 8.50
CA PHE A 4 -16.01 -7.96 7.27
C PHE A 4 -15.89 -6.44 7.45
N ALA A 5 -16.83 -5.82 8.17
CA ALA A 5 -16.81 -4.38 8.42
C ALA A 5 -15.55 -3.95 9.20
N MET A 6 -15.14 -4.73 10.19
CA MET A 6 -13.92 -4.48 10.97
C MET A 6 -12.67 -4.65 10.10
N SER A 7 -12.67 -5.67 9.23
CA SER A 7 -11.60 -5.89 8.24
C SER A 7 -11.42 -4.67 7.33
N MET A 8 -12.53 -4.14 6.79
CA MET A 8 -12.48 -2.95 5.92
C MET A 8 -12.06 -1.69 6.68
N LEU A 9 -12.49 -1.53 7.94
CA LEU A 9 -12.05 -0.42 8.77
C LEU A 9 -10.52 -0.42 8.93
N TRP A 10 -9.94 -1.57 9.28
CA TRP A 10 -8.48 -1.70 9.41
C TRP A 10 -7.74 -1.50 8.09
N LEU A 11 -8.27 -2.04 6.99
CA LEU A 11 -7.73 -1.83 5.65
C LEU A 11 -7.63 -0.34 5.33
N TRP A 12 -8.73 0.41 5.47
CA TRP A 12 -8.76 1.82 5.10
C TRP A 12 -7.86 2.67 5.98
N ILE A 13 -7.85 2.44 7.30
CA ILE A 13 -6.93 3.16 8.19
C ILE A 13 -5.48 2.89 7.78
N CYS A 14 -5.10 1.63 7.55
CA CYS A 14 -3.76 1.25 7.13
C CYS A 14 -3.39 1.90 5.78
N TYR A 15 -4.28 1.79 4.79
CA TYR A 15 -4.10 2.35 3.45
C TYR A 15 -3.84 3.85 3.48
N PHE A 16 -4.65 4.62 4.23
CA PHE A 16 -4.46 6.07 4.35
C PHE A 16 -3.14 6.40 5.05
N ILE A 17 -2.79 5.69 6.13
CA ILE A 17 -1.52 5.95 6.84
C ILE A 17 -0.32 5.69 5.93
N VAL A 18 -0.26 4.54 5.24
CA VAL A 18 0.85 4.24 4.33
C VAL A 18 0.93 5.26 3.19
N THR A 19 -0.22 5.64 2.63
CA THR A 19 -0.29 6.65 1.56
C THR A 19 0.27 7.99 2.03
N ILE A 20 -0.16 8.45 3.21
CA ILE A 20 0.33 9.70 3.81
C ILE A 20 1.84 9.63 4.03
N ILE A 21 2.38 8.52 4.53
CA ILE A 21 3.83 8.35 4.72
C ILE A 21 4.58 8.44 3.39
N GLY A 22 4.12 7.76 2.34
CA GLY A 22 4.74 7.81 1.02
C GLY A 22 4.71 9.22 0.41
N VAL A 23 3.58 9.92 0.54
CA VAL A 23 3.44 11.32 0.10
C VAL A 23 4.38 12.24 0.88
N LEU A 24 4.39 12.15 2.22
CA LEU A 24 5.26 12.97 3.05
C LEU A 24 6.74 12.73 2.77
N HIS A 25 7.15 11.49 2.52
CA HIS A 25 8.51 11.17 2.13
C HIS A 25 8.87 11.77 0.76
N THR A 26 7.97 11.66 -0.22
CA THR A 26 8.18 12.29 -1.54
C THR A 26 8.31 13.82 -1.41
N VAL A 27 7.42 14.44 -0.63
CA VAL A 27 7.45 15.88 -0.33
C VAL A 27 8.75 16.26 0.37
N PHE A 28 9.23 15.48 1.34
CA PHE A 28 10.51 15.70 2.00
C PHE A 28 11.67 15.67 1.00
N ASN A 29 11.71 14.66 0.12
CA ASN A 29 12.74 14.53 -0.90
C ASN A 29 12.76 15.74 -1.85
N ILE A 30 11.60 16.26 -2.25
CA ILE A 30 11.50 17.44 -3.12
C ILE A 30 11.91 18.73 -2.39
N TYR A 31 11.30 19.02 -1.25
CA TYR A 31 11.44 20.34 -0.62
C TYR A 31 12.68 20.46 0.28
N VAL A 32 13.08 19.38 0.93
CA VAL A 32 14.22 19.37 1.86
C VAL A 32 15.49 18.95 1.14
N LEU A 33 15.45 17.82 0.42
CA LEU A 33 16.62 17.31 -0.31
C LEU A 33 16.82 17.93 -1.71
N LYS A 34 15.90 18.82 -2.13
CA LYS A 34 15.97 19.57 -3.40
C LYS A 34 15.99 18.68 -4.65
N MET A 35 15.41 17.48 -4.55
CA MET A 35 15.23 16.58 -5.68
C MET A 35 14.14 17.10 -6.64
N SER A 36 14.22 16.72 -7.91
CA SER A 36 13.22 17.16 -8.89
C SER A 36 11.82 16.57 -8.62
N PRO A 37 10.75 17.38 -8.77
CA PRO A 37 9.38 16.89 -8.70
C PRO A 37 8.97 16.15 -9.98
N MET A 38 7.78 15.53 -9.96
CA MET A 38 7.13 14.99 -11.16
C MET A 38 6.85 16.11 -12.17
N ASP A 39 7.11 15.84 -13.44
CA ASP A 39 6.84 16.76 -14.56
C ASP A 39 6.44 15.97 -15.83
N GLU A 40 6.29 16.67 -16.96
CA GLU A 40 5.93 16.06 -18.25
C GLU A 40 6.97 15.05 -18.78
N LYS A 41 8.19 15.08 -18.25
CA LYS A 41 9.30 14.20 -18.66
C LYS A 41 9.35 12.92 -17.83
N GLY A 42 8.64 12.85 -16.72
CA GLY A 42 8.45 11.63 -15.94
C GLY A 42 8.24 11.87 -14.45
N MET A 43 8.52 10.82 -13.66
CA MET A 43 8.15 10.79 -12.24
C MET A 43 9.02 11.66 -11.32
N GLY A 44 10.10 12.28 -11.82
CA GLY A 44 10.99 13.11 -11.00
C GLY A 44 11.85 12.30 -10.01
N GLU A 45 12.99 12.85 -9.61
CA GLU A 45 13.93 12.18 -8.73
C GLU A 45 13.34 11.92 -7.34
N GLY A 46 12.56 12.87 -6.82
CA GLY A 46 11.97 12.75 -5.48
C GLY A 46 11.06 11.53 -5.36
N TYR A 47 10.22 11.27 -6.36
CA TYR A 47 9.35 10.10 -6.37
C TYR A 47 10.13 8.81 -6.64
N GLU A 48 11.04 8.83 -7.62
CA GLU A 48 11.88 7.69 -8.00
C GLU A 48 12.66 7.13 -6.79
N LYS A 49 13.20 8.01 -5.96
CA LYS A 49 13.92 7.63 -4.73
C LYS A 49 13.00 7.18 -3.60
N THR A 50 11.72 7.54 -3.63
CA THR A 50 10.72 7.15 -2.63
C THR A 50 10.14 5.76 -2.92
N LYS A 51 9.93 5.38 -4.19
CA LYS A 51 9.33 4.08 -4.58
C LYS A 51 9.91 2.84 -3.86
N PRO A 52 11.24 2.67 -3.71
CA PRO A 52 11.82 1.51 -3.04
C PRO A 52 11.42 1.36 -1.57
N TRP A 53 10.98 2.45 -0.93
CA TRP A 53 10.58 2.44 0.47
C TRP A 53 9.13 2.05 0.68
N HIS A 54 8.28 2.15 -0.35
CA HIS A 54 6.87 1.82 -0.22
C HIS A 54 6.63 0.38 0.24
N PRO A 55 7.30 -0.66 -0.29
CA PRO A 55 7.16 -2.02 0.25
C PRO A 55 7.58 -2.14 1.72
N LEU A 56 8.50 -1.31 2.21
CA LEU A 56 8.90 -1.33 3.62
C LEU A 56 7.79 -0.79 4.53
N TYR A 57 7.16 0.33 4.15
CA TYR A 57 6.04 0.92 4.91
C TYR A 57 4.83 0.00 4.91
N ASN A 58 4.37 -0.39 3.71
CA ASN A 58 4.08 -1.78 3.33
C ASN A 58 4.07 -2.81 4.48
N VAL A 59 5.21 -3.48 4.61
CA VAL A 59 5.39 -4.66 5.44
C VAL A 59 5.07 -4.35 6.89
N ILE A 60 5.55 -3.22 7.37
CA ILE A 60 5.40 -2.85 8.77
C ILE A 60 3.92 -2.63 9.09
N LEU A 61 3.25 -1.76 8.32
CA LEU A 61 1.89 -1.34 8.64
C LEU A 61 0.89 -2.45 8.34
N PHE A 62 0.94 -3.09 7.17
CA PHE A 62 -0.01 -4.15 6.85
C PHE A 62 0.13 -5.39 7.74
N SER A 63 1.33 -5.69 8.25
CA SER A 63 1.49 -6.75 9.26
C SER A 63 0.89 -6.37 10.61
N ILE A 64 1.08 -5.12 11.07
CA ILE A 64 0.49 -4.63 12.32
C ILE A 64 -1.03 -4.60 12.24
N PHE A 65 -1.58 -4.04 11.16
CA PHE A 65 -3.03 -3.94 10.97
C PHE A 65 -3.67 -5.30 10.68
N GLY A 66 -2.95 -6.19 9.97
CA GLY A 66 -3.33 -7.59 9.84
C GLY A 66 -3.40 -8.28 11.20
N TRP A 67 -2.41 -8.08 12.07
CA TRP A 67 -2.42 -8.61 13.43
C TRP A 67 -3.57 -8.05 14.27
N LEU A 68 -3.83 -6.73 14.22
CA LEU A 68 -4.95 -6.11 14.93
C LEU A 68 -6.30 -6.70 14.51
N TYR A 69 -6.49 -6.95 13.22
CA TYR A 69 -7.69 -7.63 12.72
C TYR A 69 -7.75 -9.07 13.21
N MET A 70 -6.70 -9.88 12.97
CA MET A 70 -6.68 -11.30 13.34
C MET A 70 -6.88 -11.52 14.84
N ARG A 71 -6.29 -10.67 15.69
CA ARG A 71 -6.44 -10.71 17.15
C ARG A 71 -7.86 -10.38 17.61
N GLY A 72 -8.61 -9.61 16.81
CA GLY A 72 -10.00 -9.25 17.09
C GLY A 72 -11.00 -10.35 16.73
N LEU A 73 -10.58 -11.39 16.01
CA LEU A 73 -11.46 -12.47 15.59
C LEU A 73 -11.77 -13.44 16.74
N SER A 74 -12.97 -14.01 16.70
CA SER A 74 -13.39 -15.02 17.68
C SER A 74 -12.62 -16.34 17.54
N VAL A 75 -12.36 -16.74 16.29
CA VAL A 75 -11.60 -17.95 15.95
C VAL A 75 -10.67 -17.62 14.77
N PRO A 76 -9.48 -17.05 15.03
CA PRO A 76 -8.51 -16.78 13.98
C PRO A 76 -7.99 -18.10 13.38
N ASN A 77 -7.88 -18.16 12.06
CA ASN A 77 -7.29 -19.29 11.36
C ASN A 77 -6.62 -18.85 10.05
N LEU A 78 -5.86 -19.76 9.43
CA LEU A 78 -5.08 -19.46 8.22
C LEU A 78 -5.98 -19.17 7.00
N GLU A 79 -7.11 -19.86 6.85
CA GLU A 79 -8.04 -19.64 5.74
C GLU A 79 -8.61 -18.21 5.78
N GLU A 80 -9.03 -17.78 6.96
CA GLU A 80 -9.50 -16.41 7.21
C GLU A 80 -8.41 -15.38 6.87
N ALA A 81 -7.18 -15.59 7.33
CA ALA A 81 -6.06 -14.69 7.01
C ALA A 81 -5.78 -14.60 5.50
N LEU A 82 -5.80 -15.73 4.78
CA LEU A 82 -5.58 -15.76 3.33
C LEU A 82 -6.72 -15.07 2.56
N ILE A 83 -7.97 -15.30 2.96
CA ILE A 83 -9.14 -14.64 2.35
C ILE A 83 -9.08 -13.12 2.60
N THR A 84 -8.78 -12.69 3.82
CA THR A 84 -8.63 -11.28 4.15
C THR A 84 -7.51 -10.65 3.34
N GLY A 85 -6.34 -11.30 3.27
CA GLY A 85 -5.21 -10.83 2.45
C GLY A 85 -5.58 -10.67 0.98
N ALA A 86 -6.30 -11.65 0.41
CA ALA A 86 -6.77 -11.60 -0.98
C ALA A 86 -7.73 -10.43 -1.23
N ILE A 87 -8.68 -10.20 -0.31
CA ILE A 87 -9.63 -9.08 -0.40
C ILE A 87 -8.88 -7.75 -0.28
N TRP A 88 -7.99 -7.60 0.70
CA TRP A 88 -7.23 -6.37 0.91
C TRP A 88 -6.37 -6.04 -0.31
N ALA A 89 -5.61 -7.01 -0.83
CA ALA A 89 -4.80 -6.80 -2.03
C ALA A 89 -5.67 -6.46 -3.25
N GLY A 90 -6.79 -7.17 -3.46
CA GLY A 90 -7.71 -6.91 -4.56
C GLY A 90 -8.32 -5.51 -4.51
N VAL A 91 -8.76 -5.07 -3.32
CA VAL A 91 -9.29 -3.71 -3.12
C VAL A 91 -8.20 -2.68 -3.40
N CYS A 92 -7.01 -2.83 -2.84
CA CYS A 92 -5.89 -1.90 -3.07
C CYS A 92 -5.51 -1.81 -4.56
N ILE A 93 -5.43 -2.93 -5.28
CA ILE A 93 -5.14 -2.93 -6.72
C ILE A 93 -6.15 -2.08 -7.50
N ILE A 94 -7.44 -2.22 -7.21
CA ILE A 94 -8.50 -1.46 -7.89
C ILE A 94 -8.40 0.03 -7.54
N ILE A 95 -8.26 0.32 -6.25
CA ILE A 95 -8.24 1.69 -5.74
C ILE A 95 -6.99 2.42 -6.19
N ASP A 96 -5.83 1.77 -6.24
CA ASP A 96 -4.58 2.39 -6.69
C ASP A 96 -4.66 2.78 -8.17
N VAL A 97 -5.28 1.95 -9.02
CA VAL A 97 -5.50 2.30 -10.43
C VAL A 97 -6.44 3.50 -10.55
N LEU A 98 -7.53 3.51 -9.77
CA LEU A 98 -8.48 4.62 -9.79
C LEU A 98 -7.82 5.92 -9.30
N GLY A 99 -7.14 5.86 -8.17
CA GLY A 99 -6.53 7.01 -7.50
C GLY A 99 -5.32 7.55 -8.25
N TRP A 100 -4.36 6.69 -8.61
CA TRP A 100 -3.07 7.12 -9.14
C TRP A 100 -3.02 7.18 -10.67
N VAL A 101 -3.91 6.51 -11.40
CA VAL A 101 -3.84 6.45 -12.87
C VAL A 101 -5.03 7.15 -13.54
N ILE A 102 -6.25 6.81 -13.12
CA ILE A 102 -7.48 7.26 -13.79
C ILE A 102 -7.85 8.69 -13.37
N ILE A 103 -7.97 8.95 -12.06
CA ILE A 103 -8.30 10.28 -11.53
C ILE A 103 -7.07 11.18 -11.66
N LYS A 104 -7.22 12.31 -12.36
CA LYS A 104 -6.11 13.23 -12.63
C LYS A 104 -5.90 14.21 -11.47
N HIS A 105 -4.68 14.23 -10.97
CA HIS A 105 -4.14 15.11 -9.94
C HIS A 105 -2.63 15.32 -10.19
N PRO A 106 -1.94 16.21 -9.48
CA PRO A 106 -0.53 16.56 -9.75
C PRO A 106 0.49 15.41 -9.66
N TRP A 107 0.10 14.26 -9.11
CA TRP A 107 0.95 13.08 -8.96
C TRP A 107 0.38 11.86 -9.70
N SER A 108 -0.53 12.07 -10.64
CA SER A 108 -1.08 10.98 -11.44
C SER A 108 -0.02 10.39 -12.36
N LEU A 109 -0.04 9.08 -12.47
CA LEU A 109 0.84 8.28 -13.30
C LEU A 109 0.11 7.84 -14.56
N SER A 110 0.86 7.64 -15.63
CA SER A 110 0.38 6.86 -16.77
C SER A 110 0.35 5.36 -16.43
N PHE A 111 -0.41 4.58 -17.20
CA PHE A 111 -0.40 3.11 -17.09
C PHE A 111 1.01 2.52 -17.21
N LYS A 112 1.85 3.09 -18.09
CA LYS A 112 3.24 2.65 -18.27
C LYS A 112 4.08 2.93 -17.03
N GLU A 113 3.94 4.11 -16.44
CA GLU A 113 4.65 4.46 -15.22
C GLU A 113 4.24 3.57 -14.04
N PHE A 114 2.93 3.34 -13.88
CA PHE A 114 2.40 2.54 -12.79
C PHE A 114 2.71 1.04 -12.91
N TYR A 115 2.58 0.44 -14.09
CA TYR A 115 2.73 -1.02 -14.25
C TYR A 115 4.11 -1.48 -14.72
N ILE A 116 4.87 -0.62 -15.39
CA ILE A 116 6.20 -0.97 -15.93
C ILE A 116 7.30 -0.29 -15.12
N HIS A 117 7.27 1.04 -14.98
CA HIS A 117 8.36 1.77 -14.32
C HIS A 117 8.32 1.72 -12.80
N TYR A 118 7.17 1.38 -12.21
CA TYR A 118 7.08 1.12 -10.78
C TYR A 118 7.66 -0.24 -10.40
N GLN A 119 7.81 -1.17 -11.34
CA GLN A 119 8.36 -2.49 -11.03
C GLN A 119 9.81 -2.37 -10.50
N PRO A 120 10.22 -3.22 -9.53
CA PRO A 120 9.46 -4.32 -8.93
C PRO A 120 8.55 -3.90 -7.76
N TRP A 121 8.55 -2.61 -7.39
CA TRP A 121 8.04 -2.15 -6.11
C TRP A 121 6.53 -2.34 -5.96
N ILE A 122 5.76 -2.13 -7.03
CA ILE A 122 4.29 -2.26 -6.97
C ILE A 122 3.86 -3.71 -6.72
N THR A 123 4.54 -4.68 -7.35
CA THR A 123 4.29 -6.10 -7.11
C THR A 123 4.65 -6.48 -5.67
N LEU A 124 5.76 -5.97 -5.14
CA LEU A 124 6.13 -6.20 -3.74
C LEU A 124 5.10 -5.60 -2.78
N ILE A 125 4.56 -4.41 -3.05
CA ILE A 125 3.50 -3.80 -2.24
C ILE A 125 2.27 -4.73 -2.18
N TYR A 126 1.77 -5.22 -3.32
CA TYR A 126 0.59 -6.07 -3.32
C TYR A 126 0.81 -7.43 -2.66
N LEU A 127 1.99 -8.03 -2.84
CA LEU A 127 2.36 -9.25 -2.12
C LEU A 127 2.36 -9.02 -0.61
N VAL A 128 2.89 -7.88 -0.17
CA VAL A 128 2.96 -7.52 1.24
C VAL A 128 1.58 -7.25 1.83
N ILE A 129 0.70 -6.56 1.10
CA ILE A 129 -0.69 -6.33 1.52
C ILE A 129 -1.41 -7.68 1.68
N PHE A 130 -1.24 -8.59 0.73
CA PHE A 130 -1.77 -9.95 0.80
C PHE A 130 -1.23 -10.71 2.02
N MET A 131 0.07 -10.64 2.26
CA MET A 131 0.72 -11.34 3.37
C MET A 131 0.46 -10.69 4.73
N GLY A 132 -0.01 -9.44 4.80
CA GLY A 132 -0.21 -8.71 6.05
C GLY A 132 -1.05 -9.46 7.09
N PRO A 133 -2.29 -9.87 6.77
CA PRO A 133 -3.10 -10.69 7.67
C PRO A 133 -2.49 -12.06 7.99
N VAL A 134 -1.77 -12.67 7.04
CA VAL A 134 -1.07 -13.95 7.24
C VAL A 134 0.06 -13.81 8.25
N ILE A 135 0.89 -12.78 8.11
CA ILE A 135 1.93 -12.43 9.08
C ILE A 135 1.28 -12.14 10.43
N GLY A 136 0.21 -11.34 10.45
CA GLY A 136 -0.52 -11.03 11.66
C GLY A 136 -1.04 -12.27 12.38
N TYR A 137 -1.59 -13.23 11.65
CA TYR A 137 -2.03 -14.52 12.18
C TYR A 137 -0.91 -15.32 12.86
N LEU A 138 0.33 -15.24 12.38
CA LEU A 138 1.47 -15.92 13.03
C LEU A 138 1.79 -15.37 14.44
N PHE A 139 1.20 -14.24 14.84
CA PHE A 139 1.39 -13.59 16.14
C PHE A 139 0.11 -13.51 16.98
N VAL A 140 -0.92 -14.30 16.64
CA VAL A 140 -2.17 -14.46 17.42
C VAL A 140 -2.20 -15.84 18.06
#